data_AF-A0A087UND9-F1
#
_entry.id   AF-A0A087UND9-F1
#
_cell.length_a   1.000
_cell.length_b   1.000
_cell.length_c   1.000
_cell.angle_alpha   90.00
_cell.angle_beta   90.00
_cell.angle_gamma   90.00
#
_symmetry.space_group_name_H-M   'P 1'
#
loop_
_entity.id
_entity.type
_entity.pdbx_description
1 polymer ?
#
loop_
_entity_poly.entity_id
_entity_poly.type
_entity_poly.pdbx_seq_one_letter_code
_entity_poly.pdbx_strand_id
1 'polypeptide(L)'
;MGRKKKKPSKPWCWYCNREFDDEKILIQHQKAKHFKCHICHKKLYTGPGLAIHCMQVHKDTLDKVPNALPNRNSVDVEIYGMEGIPEADVREHERQKQGGNSRAPDSDEDLDTKSDNSNQGIPNMPSMSSMPGMMPGMPPMPG
;
A
#
# COMPACT_ATOMS: atom_id res chain seq x y z
N MET A 1 21.68 -17.19 17.04
CA MET A 1 20.34 -16.83 16.50
C MET A 1 20.22 -15.31 16.45
N GLY A 2 20.53 -14.69 15.31
CA GLY A 2 20.39 -13.24 15.15
C GLY A 2 18.91 -12.87 15.08
N ARG A 3 18.40 -12.19 16.11
CA ARG A 3 17.06 -11.58 16.08
C ARG A 3 17.05 -10.54 14.96
N LYS A 4 16.51 -10.88 13.78
CA LYS A 4 16.15 -9.91 12.75
C LYS A 4 15.25 -8.86 13.40
N LYS A 5 15.77 -7.66 13.66
CA LYS A 5 14.96 -6.49 14.05
C LYS A 5 13.94 -6.30 12.94
N LYS A 6 12.65 -6.47 13.26
CA LYS A 6 11.57 -6.09 12.34
C LYS A 6 11.77 -4.62 12.01
N LYS A 7 11.90 -4.29 10.72
CA LYS A 7 11.92 -2.90 10.27
C LYS A 7 10.64 -2.23 10.81
N PRO A 8 10.71 -1.05 11.42
CA PRO A 8 9.51 -0.34 11.83
C PRO A 8 8.62 -0.16 10.59
N SER A 9 7.35 -0.54 10.70
CA SER A 9 6.38 -0.38 9.62
C SER A 9 6.24 1.08 9.28
N LYS A 10 6.23 1.41 7.98
CA LYS A 10 6.00 2.79 7.54
C LYS A 10 4.60 3.25 7.98
N PRO A 11 4.47 4.49 8.50
CA PRO A 11 3.17 5.03 8.84
C PRO A 11 2.29 5.16 7.60
N TRP A 12 0.99 4.91 7.78
CA TRP A 12 0.03 4.88 6.68
C TRP A 12 -1.30 5.53 7.08
N CYS A 13 -2.04 6.01 6.09
CA CYS A 13 -3.32 6.66 6.32
C CYS A 13 -4.47 5.66 6.25
N TRP A 14 -5.17 5.49 7.37
CA TRP A 14 -6.35 4.61 7.46
C TRP A 14 -7.43 4.89 6.43
N TYR A 15 -7.70 6.17 6.15
CA TYR A 15 -8.76 6.61 5.25
C TYR A 15 -8.47 6.33 3.76
N CYS A 16 -7.21 6.33 3.32
CA CYS A 16 -6.87 6.25 1.88
C CYS A 16 -5.75 5.26 1.55
N ASN A 17 -5.29 4.46 2.52
CA ASN A 17 -4.22 3.48 2.41
C ASN A 17 -2.88 4.01 1.84
N ARG A 18 -2.64 5.32 1.90
CA ARG A 18 -1.35 5.91 1.47
C ARG A 18 -0.30 5.74 2.55
N GLU A 19 0.91 5.38 2.12
CA GLU A 19 2.08 5.26 3.00
C GLU A 19 2.88 6.57 3.03
N PHE A 20 3.52 6.83 4.17
CA PHE A 20 4.34 8.01 4.43
C PHE A 20 5.63 7.57 5.11
N ASP A 21 6.69 8.37 4.98
CA ASP A 21 7.96 8.09 5.64
C ASP A 21 7.96 8.54 7.11
N ASP A 22 7.17 9.58 7.43
CA ASP A 22 7.06 10.15 8.77
C ASP A 22 5.61 10.29 9.23
N GLU A 23 5.39 10.09 10.52
CA GLU A 23 4.08 10.31 11.16
C GLU A 23 3.63 11.77 11.04
N LYS A 24 4.55 12.73 11.10
CA LYS A 24 4.22 14.16 10.91
C LYS A 24 3.65 14.43 9.52
N ILE A 25 4.19 13.79 8.49
CA ILE A 25 3.72 13.93 7.11
C ILE A 25 2.34 13.26 6.97
N LEU A 26 2.16 12.09 7.59
CA LEU A 26 0.85 11.44 7.66
C LEU A 26 -0.21 12.34 8.32
N ILE A 27 0.09 12.93 9.48
CA ILE A 27 -0.83 13.84 10.18
C ILE A 27 -1.16 15.05 9.29
N GLN A 28 -0.15 15.65 8.63
CA GLN A 28 -0.39 16.75 7.70
C GLN A 28 -1.28 16.33 6.52
N HIS A 29 -1.09 15.13 5.99
CA HIS A 29 -1.94 14.56 4.94
C HIS A 29 -3.39 14.41 5.42
N GLN A 30 -3.61 13.80 6.59
CA GLN A 30 -4.94 13.64 7.19
C GLN A 30 -5.66 14.99 7.30
N LYS A 31 -4.99 16.01 7.86
CA LYS A 31 -5.53 17.38 7.99
C LYS A 31 -5.88 18.03 6.65
N ALA A 32 -5.06 17.82 5.63
CA ALA A 32 -5.22 18.49 4.34
C ALA A 32 -6.24 17.81 3.42
N LYS A 33 -6.39 16.48 3.51
CA LYS A 33 -7.22 15.67 2.61
C LYS A 33 -8.54 15.20 3.21
N HIS A 34 -8.53 14.79 4.48
CA HIS A 34 -9.67 14.12 5.13
C HIS A 34 -10.37 15.05 6.12
N PHE A 35 -9.61 15.79 6.91
CA PHE A 35 -10.14 16.67 7.95
C PHE A 35 -10.25 18.14 7.52
N LYS A 36 -10.59 18.38 6.25
CA LYS A 36 -10.80 19.72 5.71
C LYS A 36 -12.30 19.98 5.60
N CYS A 37 -12.79 21.02 6.28
CA CYS A 37 -14.17 21.47 6.11
C CYS A 37 -14.42 21.87 4.66
N HIS A 38 -15.49 21.36 4.05
CA HIS A 38 -15.83 21.67 2.67
C HIS A 38 -16.44 23.08 2.50
N ILE A 39 -16.84 23.72 3.60
CA ILE A 39 -17.51 25.03 3.60
C ILE A 39 -16.50 26.16 3.84
N CYS A 40 -15.81 26.16 4.99
CA CYS A 40 -14.85 27.21 5.34
C CYS A 40 -13.38 26.84 5.11
N HIS A 41 -13.10 25.64 4.61
CA HIS A 41 -11.74 25.14 4.38
C HIS A 41 -10.84 25.07 5.63
N LYS A 42 -11.40 25.22 6.83
CA LYS A 42 -10.68 25.01 8.09
C LYS A 42 -10.23 23.55 8.19
N LYS A 43 -8.98 23.35 8.59
CA LYS A 43 -8.36 22.03 8.80
C LYS A 43 -8.46 21.66 10.27
N LEU A 44 -9.05 20.52 10.56
CA LEU A 44 -9.19 19.95 11.90
C LEU A 44 -8.23 18.75 12.06
N TYR A 45 -8.15 18.19 13.26
CA TYR A 45 -7.20 17.11 13.58
C TYR A 45 -7.82 15.71 13.63
N THR A 46 -9.14 15.62 13.83
CA THR A 46 -9.85 14.35 14.02
C THR A 46 -11.17 14.35 13.27
N GLY A 47 -11.70 13.15 12.99
CA GLY A 47 -13.00 12.94 12.36
C GLY A 47 -14.15 13.58 13.14
N PRO A 48 -14.31 13.30 14.45
CA PRO A 48 -15.37 13.90 15.25
C PRO A 48 -15.22 15.42 15.34
N GLY A 49 -13.99 15.92 15.43
CA GLY A 49 -13.71 17.35 15.44
C GLY A 49 -14.16 18.05 14.16
N LEU A 50 -14.02 17.40 12.99
CA LEU A 50 -14.55 17.92 11.73
C LEU A 50 -16.09 17.90 11.72
N ALA A 51 -16.72 16.80 12.15
CA ALA A 51 -18.18 16.68 12.17
C ALA A 51 -18.83 17.71 13.09
N ILE A 52 -18.29 17.88 14.31
CA ILE A 52 -18.73 18.90 15.26
C ILE A 52 -18.55 20.30 14.69
N HIS A 53 -17.42 20.56 14.02
CA HIS A 53 -17.17 21.86 13.39
C HIS A 53 -18.21 22.20 12.31
N CYS A 54 -18.54 21.24 11.43
CA CYS A 54 -19.59 21.42 10.42
C CYS A 54 -20.95 21.68 11.09
N MET A 55 -21.29 20.90 12.12
CA MET A 55 -22.59 21.01 12.80
C MET A 55 -22.74 22.34 13.56
N GLN A 56 -21.72 22.77 14.30
CA GLN A 56 -21.80 23.97 15.14
C GLN A 56 -21.65 25.27 14.34
N VAL A 57 -20.65 25.33 13.44
CA VAL A 57 -20.34 26.56 12.71
C VAL A 57 -21.29 26.73 11.54
N HIS A 58 -21.53 25.66 10.79
CA HIS A 58 -22.25 25.70 9.51
C HIS A 58 -23.66 25.11 9.55
N LYS A 59 -24.06 24.46 10.67
CA LYS A 59 -25.36 23.80 10.79
C LYS A 59 -25.53 22.71 9.73
N ASP A 60 -24.41 22.08 9.39
CA ASP A 60 -24.29 21.02 8.39
C ASP A 60 -23.84 19.72 9.06
N THR A 61 -24.49 18.61 8.72
CA THR A 61 -24.19 17.29 9.31
C THR A 61 -23.24 16.52 8.41
N LEU A 62 -22.11 16.09 8.97
CA LEU A 62 -21.11 15.30 8.25
C LEU A 62 -21.12 13.87 8.77
N ASP A 63 -21.80 12.98 8.05
CA ASP A 63 -21.90 11.56 8.40
C ASP A 63 -20.68 10.74 7.95
N LYS A 64 -19.96 11.21 6.93
CA LYS A 64 -18.85 10.48 6.30
C LYS A 64 -17.67 11.40 5.99
N VAL A 65 -16.46 10.92 6.30
CA VAL A 65 -15.21 11.62 5.98
C VAL A 65 -15.03 11.70 4.46
N PRO A 66 -14.83 12.90 3.89
CA PRO A 66 -14.63 13.05 2.45
C PRO A 66 -13.28 12.47 2.01
N ASN A 67 -13.22 11.92 0.79
CA ASN A 67 -12.02 11.30 0.20
C ASN A 67 -11.49 10.06 0.97
N ALA A 68 -12.32 9.46 1.82
CA ALA A 68 -12.03 8.20 2.49
C ALA A 68 -12.59 7.00 1.70
N LEU A 69 -12.00 5.83 1.93
CA LEU A 69 -12.49 4.57 1.40
C LEU A 69 -13.91 4.27 1.94
N PRO A 70 -14.79 3.66 1.13
CA PRO A 70 -16.19 3.44 1.50
C PRO A 70 -16.37 2.58 2.77
N ASN A 71 -15.41 1.71 3.07
CA ASN A 71 -15.36 0.85 4.25
C ASN A 71 -14.63 1.48 5.44
N ARG A 72 -14.05 2.68 5.30
CA ARG A 72 -13.25 3.39 6.31
C ARG A 72 -13.54 4.90 6.33
N ASN A 73 -14.80 5.28 6.16
CA ASN A 73 -15.24 6.69 6.11
C ASN A 73 -15.97 7.16 7.36
N SER A 74 -16.06 6.33 8.40
CA SER A 74 -16.74 6.66 9.65
C SER A 74 -16.08 7.85 10.33
N VAL A 75 -16.90 8.80 10.78
CA VAL A 75 -16.43 10.01 11.51
C VAL A 75 -16.16 9.75 12.97
N ASP A 76 -16.72 8.67 13.54
CA ASP A 76 -16.62 8.36 14.98
C ASP A 76 -15.27 7.79 15.40
N VAL A 77 -14.46 7.32 14.45
CA VAL A 77 -13.15 6.73 14.76
C VAL A 77 -12.12 7.83 14.95
N GLU A 78 -11.64 7.98 16.19
CA GLU A 78 -10.63 8.98 16.55
C GLU A 78 -9.23 8.52 16.17
N ILE A 79 -8.82 8.86 14.95
CA ILE A 79 -7.47 8.54 14.44
C ILE A 79 -6.60 9.80 14.41
N TYR A 80 -5.43 9.72 15.05
CA TYR A 80 -4.39 10.74 15.00
C TYR A 80 -3.06 10.09 14.60
N GLY A 81 -2.58 10.37 13.38
CA GLY A 81 -1.40 9.67 12.86
C GLY A 81 -1.70 8.18 12.73
N MET A 82 -0.95 7.34 13.45
CA MET A 82 -1.23 5.90 13.59
C MET A 82 -1.99 5.53 14.87
N GLU A 83 -2.13 6.47 15.82
CA GLU A 83 -2.87 6.24 17.05
C GLU A 83 -4.38 6.20 16.77
N GLY A 84 -5.09 5.28 17.44
CA GLY A 84 -6.54 5.13 17.29
C GLY A 84 -7.01 4.29 16.11
N ILE A 85 -6.10 3.72 15.31
CA ILE A 85 -6.46 2.76 14.25
C ILE A 85 -6.87 1.42 14.90
N PRO A 86 -8.06 0.86 14.59
CA PRO A 86 -8.47 -0.44 15.11
C PRO A 86 -7.45 -1.55 14.78
N GLU A 87 -7.11 -2.39 15.77
CA GLU A 87 -6.09 -3.44 15.59
C GLU A 87 -6.42 -4.42 14.45
N ALA A 88 -7.70 -4.66 14.21
CA ALA A 88 -8.17 -5.48 13.09
C ALA A 88 -7.72 -4.92 11.73
N ASP A 89 -7.82 -3.60 11.54
CA ASP A 89 -7.40 -2.92 10.32
C ASP A 89 -5.88 -2.85 10.18
N VAL A 90 -5.16 -2.69 11.30
CA VAL A 90 -3.69 -2.74 11.32
C VAL A 90 -3.21 -4.11 10.83
N ARG A 91 -3.77 -5.20 11.39
CA ARG A 91 -3.42 -6.56 11.01
C ARG A 91 -3.74 -6.87 9.54
N GLU A 92 -4.90 -6.43 9.06
CA GLU A 92 -5.27 -6.62 7.67
C GLU A 92 -4.36 -5.84 6.71
N HIS A 93 -3.97 -4.61 7.07
CA HIS A 93 -3.01 -3.83 6.31
C HIS A 93 -1.64 -4.52 6.26
N GLU A 94 -1.14 -5.03 7.39
CA GLU A 94 0.10 -5.81 7.43
C GLU A 94 0.02 -7.08 6.57
N ARG A 95 -1.11 -7.79 6.60
CA ARG A 95 -1.36 -8.98 5.79
C ARG A 95 -1.36 -8.67 4.30
N GLN A 96 -2.04 -7.60 3.88
CA GLN A 96 -2.03 -7.16 2.48
C GLN A 96 -0.63 -6.75 2.02
N LYS A 97 0.15 -6.07 2.87
CA LYS A 97 1.52 -5.70 2.51
C LYS A 97 2.46 -6.90 2.39
N GLN A 98 2.30 -7.90 3.26
CA GLN A 98 3.10 -9.12 3.23
C GLN A 98 2.70 -10.03 2.06
N GLY A 99 1.41 -10.06 1.69
CA GLY A 99 0.89 -10.86 0.57
C GLY A 99 1.02 -10.21 -0.81
N GLY A 100 1.19 -8.89 -0.90
CA GLY A 100 1.30 -8.14 -2.16
C GLY A 100 2.73 -7.86 -2.63
N ASN A 101 3.74 -8.03 -1.76
CA ASN A 101 5.16 -7.75 -2.08
C ASN A 101 5.98 -9.02 -2.37
N SER A 102 5.34 -10.12 -2.77
CA SER A 102 6.02 -11.30 -3.33
C SER A 102 6.51 -11.07 -4.76
N ARG A 103 7.22 -9.96 -5.01
CA ARG A 103 7.99 -9.77 -6.26
C ARG A 103 9.32 -9.04 -6.06
N ALA A 104 10.02 -9.42 -5.00
CA ALA A 104 11.47 -9.41 -5.02
C ALA A 104 11.94 -10.86 -4.80
N PRO A 105 12.39 -11.58 -5.85
CA PRO A 105 13.36 -12.63 -5.64
C PRO A 105 14.66 -11.91 -5.32
N ASP A 106 14.99 -11.76 -4.04
CA ASP A 106 16.37 -11.52 -3.68
C ASP A 106 17.05 -12.88 -3.80
N SER A 107 17.49 -13.14 -5.02
CA SER A 107 18.43 -14.20 -5.37
C SER A 107 19.74 -13.90 -4.64
N ASP A 108 19.83 -14.27 -3.36
CA ASP A 108 21.13 -14.62 -2.82
C ASP A 108 21.42 -16.05 -3.30
N GLU A 109 22.17 -16.09 -4.38
CA GLU A 109 22.76 -17.28 -4.95
C GLU A 109 23.64 -17.94 -3.87
N ASP A 110 23.11 -18.99 -3.26
CA ASP A 110 23.87 -20.01 -2.53
C ASP A 110 24.77 -20.74 -3.54
N LEU A 111 25.86 -20.09 -3.91
CA LEU A 111 27.05 -20.77 -4.39
C LEU A 111 27.80 -21.24 -3.14
N ASP A 112 27.60 -22.50 -2.74
CA ASP A 112 28.67 -23.43 -2.34
C ASP A 112 28.12 -24.70 -1.68
N THR A 113 27.90 -25.75 -2.47
CA THR A 113 28.57 -27.04 -2.20
C THR A 113 28.38 -28.02 -3.37
N LYS A 114 29.47 -28.33 -4.09
CA LYS A 114 29.56 -29.54 -4.90
C LYS A 114 30.90 -30.21 -4.64
N SER A 115 30.88 -31.06 -3.62
CA SER A 115 31.87 -32.12 -3.42
C SER A 115 31.75 -33.14 -4.55
N ASP A 116 32.92 -33.54 -5.01
CA ASP A 116 33.31 -34.67 -5.86
C ASP A 116 32.29 -35.82 -6.04
N ASN A 117 31.98 -36.17 -7.30
CA ASN A 117 31.96 -37.58 -7.72
C ASN A 117 32.04 -37.68 -9.25
N SER A 118 33.16 -38.22 -9.72
CA SER A 118 33.38 -38.62 -11.11
C SER A 118 32.69 -39.95 -11.40
N ASN A 119 31.70 -39.99 -12.31
CA ASN A 119 31.60 -41.12 -13.24
C ASN A 119 30.84 -40.76 -14.52
N GLN A 120 31.26 -41.41 -15.58
CA GLN A 120 31.15 -41.08 -17.00
C GLN A 120 29.79 -41.45 -17.61
N GLY A 121 29.41 -40.74 -18.67
CA GLY A 121 28.33 -41.15 -19.58
C GLY A 121 27.84 -40.04 -20.51
N ILE A 122 28.47 -39.88 -21.67
CA ILE A 122 27.97 -39.14 -22.86
C ILE A 122 27.84 -40.19 -23.99
N PRO A 123 27.18 -39.94 -25.16
CA PRO A 123 26.39 -38.78 -25.61
C PRO A 123 25.10 -39.12 -26.41
N ASN A 124 24.25 -38.13 -26.76
CA ASN A 124 23.86 -37.84 -28.16
C ASN A 124 23.03 -36.53 -28.30
N MET A 125 23.36 -35.74 -29.33
CA MET A 125 22.79 -34.46 -29.83
C MET A 125 21.56 -34.72 -30.77
N PRO A 126 20.96 -33.77 -31.56
CA PRO A 126 21.28 -32.36 -31.87
C PRO A 126 20.11 -31.32 -31.94
N SER A 127 20.51 -30.04 -31.84
CA SER A 127 20.09 -28.82 -32.59
C SER A 127 18.73 -28.71 -33.31
N MET A 128 17.99 -27.61 -33.05
CA MET A 128 17.42 -26.68 -34.06
C MET A 128 16.84 -25.45 -33.31
N SER A 129 17.34 -24.22 -33.50
CA SER A 129 17.09 -23.29 -34.62
C SER A 129 15.88 -22.34 -34.38
N SER A 130 16.18 -21.03 -34.46
CA SER A 130 15.34 -19.97 -35.07
C SER A 130 14.11 -19.48 -34.27
N MET A 131 14.21 -18.34 -33.57
CA MET A 131 13.90 -16.97 -34.04
C MET A 131 12.45 -16.48 -33.77
N PRO A 132 12.24 -15.15 -33.63
CA PRO A 132 11.06 -14.53 -33.03
C PRO A 132 9.95 -14.22 -34.06
N GLY A 133 8.68 -14.50 -33.71
CA GLY A 133 7.49 -14.11 -34.48
C GLY A 133 6.62 -13.17 -33.63
N MET A 134 6.56 -11.87 -33.94
CA MET A 134 5.62 -11.22 -34.88
C MET A 134 4.22 -11.01 -34.28
N MET A 135 4.03 -9.85 -33.65
CA MET A 135 2.75 -9.11 -33.65
C MET A 135 2.71 -8.32 -34.97
N PRO A 136 1.62 -8.39 -35.78
CA PRO A 136 0.82 -7.17 -35.94
C PRO A 136 -0.66 -7.43 -36.29
N GLY A 137 -1.57 -6.65 -35.71
CA GLY A 137 -2.99 -6.71 -36.05
C GLY A 137 -3.76 -5.48 -35.59
N MET A 138 -3.30 -4.28 -35.98
CA MET A 138 -4.12 -3.07 -35.91
C MET A 138 -4.85 -2.89 -37.25
N PRO A 139 -6.19 -2.83 -37.29
CA PRO A 139 -6.92 -2.38 -38.47
C PRO A 139 -6.97 -0.84 -38.54
N PRO A 140 -7.02 -0.25 -39.74
CA PRO A 140 -7.11 1.20 -39.95
C PRO A 140 -8.56 1.68 -39.87
N MET A 141 -8.75 2.93 -39.40
CA MET A 141 -10.00 3.66 -39.56
C MET A 141 -9.69 5.05 -40.14
N PRO A 142 -10.13 5.34 -41.38
CA PRO A 142 -10.41 6.70 -41.83
C PRO A 142 -11.90 6.87 -42.15
N GLY A 143 -12.49 7.98 -41.70
CA GLY A 143 -13.86 8.39 -42.02
C GLY A 143 -14.63 8.86 -40.79
#